data_AF-V5I624-F1
#
_entry.id   AF-V5I624-F1
#
_cell.length_a   1.000
_cell.length_b   1.000
_cell.length_c   1.000
_cell.angle_alpha   90.00
_cell.angle_beta   90.00
_cell.angle_gamma   90.00
#
_symmetry.space_group_name_H-M   'P 1'
#
loop_
_entity.id
_entity.type
_entity.pdbx_description
1 polymer ?
#
loop_
_entity_poly.entity_id
_entity_poly.type
_entity_poly.pdbx_seq_one_letter_code
_entity_poly.pdbx_strand_id
1 'polypeptide(L)'
;MSESQDPIVGALQQYSTCDVSDALCKLKHPHGGFLPGLTLWSPQRQEGATKIVGPAYTVKYAPLDDSAPKVASHYIDSIPEGAAVFISSPPTPNAVYGGLMSTRAQASKAVGSIIDGRFRDLQEHRDLNYPVFARDVGTAPPYGAAKVVGVNVPVQLQASEKNAGTATIKPGDYLIGDLNGVVLLPRELAETVIPMMAKQNDADAKMAEAIRGGMSFTEASPPTMYNYLNPLPPFMNGTAATWAYVSMAALAAPPGQFNRSALEAPWATSDVSDTSLAQTLDYLNTTDFVAYDKRFFDIIGPDAAIKHVQNLAFQSHEAPCYIKDTNQLFFTEWGPPGGENGTHPWQYLLDVETNELHNITTDPPTFNAHGCVVYNRSIYIVTDGHGDEESGQLVKVDPHSLKQEVLLNNYLVQPFAGFNDLEIDPRGNFYLTDSKSGWGRGIVSFTPPTNPTVYFVERETYHIKPVHITNGNANGVAISPRGDVLYVPDTGVSSYYPVAKSPYGKRTLSAFDISSSGAVLSNERMLSNPISYFYDGVRVSRNGWIFCGAGDGVDVIDPESGFTLGTIRVGGGENLAVSLAFGRNELWIVGRGGVWHVKDVRERLDRDW
;
A
#
# COMPACT_ATOMS: atom_id res chain seq x y z
N MET A 1 19.65 25.36 37.11
CA MET A 1 20.06 24.33 36.13
C MET A 1 20.89 25.05 35.11
N SER A 2 22.20 24.77 35.01
CA SER A 2 23.00 25.32 33.91
C SER A 2 22.48 24.70 32.63
N GLU A 3 22.06 25.51 31.66
CA GLU A 3 21.77 25.03 30.32
C GLU A 3 23.00 24.26 29.82
N SER A 4 22.82 22.96 29.59
CA SER A 4 23.83 22.15 28.91
C SER A 4 24.18 22.83 27.58
N GLN A 5 25.46 23.02 27.30
CA GLN A 5 25.90 23.53 25.99
C GLN A 5 25.61 22.54 24.85
N ASP A 6 25.35 21.26 25.16
CA ASP A 6 24.89 20.26 24.19
C ASP A 6 23.34 20.23 24.14
N PRO A 7 22.72 20.61 23.00
CA PRO A 7 21.26 20.63 22.84
C PRO A 7 20.63 19.22 22.93
N ILE A 8 21.37 18.17 22.57
CA ILE A 8 20.89 16.79 22.65
C ILE A 8 20.69 16.38 24.11
N VAL A 9 21.65 16.72 24.99
CA VAL A 9 21.52 16.49 26.44
C VAL A 9 20.29 17.22 26.98
N GLY A 10 20.09 18.48 26.57
CA GLY A 10 18.91 19.26 26.95
C GLY A 10 17.59 18.57 26.56
N ALA A 11 17.50 18.08 25.32
CA ALA A 11 16.33 17.34 24.83
C ALA A 11 16.12 16.01 25.57
N LEU A 12 17.18 15.30 25.92
CA LEU A 12 17.11 14.01 26.61
C LEU A 12 16.66 14.13 28.08
N GLN A 13 16.76 15.32 28.70
CA GLN A 13 16.34 15.52 30.09
C GLN A 13 14.87 15.24 30.36
N GLN A 14 13.99 15.28 29.36
CA GLN A 14 12.56 15.02 29.54
C GLN A 14 12.17 13.53 29.39
N TYR A 15 13.06 12.67 28.87
CA TYR A 15 12.74 11.28 28.53
C TYR A 15 13.31 10.28 29.52
N SER A 16 12.52 9.29 29.94
CA SER A 16 12.97 8.21 30.83
C SER A 16 13.95 7.26 30.12
N THR A 17 14.66 6.42 30.88
CA THR A 17 15.45 5.32 30.29
C THR A 17 14.57 4.36 29.47
N CYS A 18 13.32 4.14 29.87
CA CYS A 18 12.35 3.32 29.14
C CYS A 18 11.99 3.95 27.79
N ASP A 19 11.74 5.26 27.74
CA ASP A 19 11.40 5.98 26.50
C ASP A 19 12.53 5.83 25.46
N VAL A 20 13.78 5.99 25.91
CA VAL A 20 14.97 5.80 25.07
C VAL A 20 15.08 4.35 24.59
N SER A 21 14.82 3.39 25.48
CA SER A 21 14.88 1.96 25.13
C SER A 21 13.83 1.56 24.11
N ASP A 22 12.60 2.06 24.22
CA ASP A 22 11.52 1.79 23.28
C ASP A 22 11.83 2.35 21.89
N ALA A 23 12.36 3.58 21.83
CA ALA A 23 12.79 4.18 20.58
C ALA A 23 13.92 3.36 19.91
N LEU A 24 14.89 2.91 20.70
CA LEU A 24 15.99 2.05 20.22
C LEU A 24 15.50 0.66 19.78
N CYS A 25 14.54 0.07 20.47
CA CYS A 25 13.89 -1.19 20.08
C CYS A 25 13.18 -1.07 18.73
N LYS A 26 12.50 0.05 18.46
CA LYS A 26 11.88 0.33 17.14
C LYS A 26 12.92 0.40 16.01
N LEU A 27 14.13 0.86 16.32
CA LEU A 27 15.26 0.84 15.39
C LEU A 27 16.01 -0.51 15.36
N LYS A 28 15.50 -1.54 16.04
CA LYS A 28 16.12 -2.86 16.19
C LYS A 28 17.53 -2.80 16.79
N HIS A 29 17.83 -1.77 17.56
CA HIS A 29 19.08 -1.69 18.31
C HIS A 29 19.07 -2.77 19.40
N PRO A 30 20.17 -3.54 19.59
CA PRO A 30 20.20 -4.62 20.57
C PRO A 30 19.75 -4.17 21.95
N HIS A 31 18.78 -4.91 22.50
CA HIS A 31 18.24 -4.76 23.87
C HIS A 31 17.80 -3.32 24.24
N GLY A 32 17.42 -2.49 23.26
CA GLY A 32 17.04 -1.10 23.52
C GLY A 32 18.19 -0.26 24.13
N GLY A 33 19.45 -0.69 24.00
CA GLY A 33 20.58 -0.01 24.62
C GLY A 33 20.68 -0.15 26.14
N PHE A 34 19.84 -0.98 26.77
CA PHE A 34 19.89 -1.22 28.20
C PHE A 34 21.23 -1.82 28.65
N LEU A 35 21.81 -1.30 29.73
CA LEU A 35 23.05 -1.78 30.36
C LEU A 35 22.72 -2.53 31.65
N PRO A 36 22.53 -3.87 31.61
CA PRO A 36 22.03 -4.63 32.74
C PRO A 36 23.00 -4.73 33.92
N GLY A 37 22.42 -4.85 35.13
CA GLY A 37 23.13 -5.07 36.39
C GLY A 37 23.67 -3.81 37.06
N LEU A 38 23.34 -2.62 36.56
CA LEU A 38 23.74 -1.34 37.15
C LEU A 38 22.62 -0.78 38.01
N THR A 39 22.86 -0.68 39.32
CA THR A 39 21.88 -0.23 40.32
C THR A 39 22.22 1.18 40.80
N LEU A 40 21.22 2.05 40.96
CA LEU A 40 21.40 3.33 41.65
C LEU A 40 21.65 3.08 43.15
N TRP A 41 22.79 3.53 43.67
CA TRP A 41 23.19 3.37 45.07
C TRP A 41 23.17 4.68 45.89
N SER A 42 23.49 5.78 45.22
CA SER A 42 23.57 7.13 45.75
C SER A 42 22.87 8.08 44.79
N PRO A 43 22.09 9.07 45.26
CA PRO A 43 21.94 9.49 46.67
C PRO A 43 21.11 8.55 47.55
N GLN A 44 20.16 7.84 46.95
CA GLN A 44 19.36 6.80 47.62
C GLN A 44 19.38 5.55 46.75
N ARG A 45 19.22 4.38 47.38
CA ARG A 45 19.29 3.12 46.63
C ARG A 45 17.93 2.84 45.99
N GLN A 46 17.87 2.96 44.66
CA GLN A 46 16.66 2.72 43.87
C GLN A 46 15.41 3.46 44.39
N GLU A 47 15.59 4.71 44.79
CA GLU A 47 14.53 5.57 45.31
C GLU A 47 14.79 7.03 44.91
N GLY A 48 13.73 7.83 44.87
CA GLY A 48 13.79 9.26 44.61
C GLY A 48 13.67 9.61 43.12
N ALA A 49 14.04 10.84 42.78
CA ALA A 49 13.94 11.40 41.42
C ALA A 49 15.30 11.56 40.74
N THR A 50 16.31 10.77 41.15
CA THR A 50 17.65 10.87 40.58
C THR A 50 17.64 10.50 39.11
N LYS A 51 18.13 11.43 38.29
CA LYS A 51 18.32 11.24 36.85
C LYS A 51 19.66 11.81 36.43
N ILE A 52 20.37 11.07 35.58
CA ILE A 52 21.60 11.54 34.93
C ILE A 52 21.44 11.43 33.43
N VAL A 53 21.94 12.45 32.72
CA VAL A 53 22.00 12.49 31.26
C VAL A 53 23.29 13.20 30.91
N GLY A 54 24.19 12.54 30.18
CA GLY A 54 25.42 13.18 29.75
C GLY A 54 26.22 12.32 28.76
N PRO A 55 27.15 12.96 28.03
CA PRO A 55 28.07 12.23 27.16
C PRO A 55 29.02 11.36 28.00
N ALA A 56 29.29 10.16 27.51
CA ALA A 56 30.11 9.17 28.18
C ALA A 56 31.58 9.62 28.23
N TYR A 57 32.13 9.70 29.44
CA TYR A 57 33.55 9.76 29.71
C TYR A 57 34.00 8.39 30.19
N THR A 58 34.68 7.64 29.33
CA THR A 58 34.94 6.22 29.56
C THR A 58 36.30 5.96 30.21
N VAL A 59 36.34 5.00 31.13
CA VAL A 59 37.56 4.56 31.82
C VAL A 59 37.65 3.05 31.75
N LYS A 60 38.77 2.52 31.27
CA LYS A 60 39.04 1.09 31.16
C LYS A 60 40.01 0.65 32.24
N TYR A 61 39.53 -0.19 33.15
CA TYR A 61 40.41 -1.00 33.99
C TYR A 61 40.77 -2.31 33.30
N ALA A 62 41.92 -2.85 33.65
CA ALA A 62 42.36 -4.20 33.29
C ALA A 62 43.01 -4.87 34.50
N PRO A 63 43.09 -6.21 34.52
CA PRO A 63 43.89 -6.95 35.50
C PRO A 63 45.34 -6.46 35.55
N LEU A 64 46.03 -6.68 36.68
CA LEU A 64 47.40 -6.20 36.85
C LEU A 64 48.40 -6.85 35.86
N ASP A 65 48.15 -8.10 35.49
CA ASP A 65 48.93 -8.91 34.54
C ASP A 65 48.64 -8.58 33.06
N ASP A 66 47.68 -7.71 32.77
CA ASP A 66 47.45 -7.21 31.41
C ASP A 66 48.69 -6.47 30.89
N SER A 67 49.07 -6.72 29.63
CA SER A 67 50.25 -6.11 29.00
C SER A 67 50.15 -4.59 28.78
N ALA A 68 48.95 -4.02 28.81
CA ALA A 68 48.74 -2.60 28.56
C ALA A 68 49.37 -1.73 29.68
N PRO A 69 50.03 -0.62 29.31
CA PRO A 69 50.66 0.27 30.27
C PRO A 69 49.60 0.95 31.14
N LYS A 70 49.95 1.18 32.42
CA LYS A 70 49.13 1.98 33.33
C LYS A 70 49.12 3.43 32.85
N VAL A 71 47.94 4.05 32.83
CA VAL A 71 47.81 5.48 32.54
C VAL A 71 48.54 6.30 33.62
N ALA A 72 49.40 7.23 33.19
CA ALA A 72 50.28 7.98 34.08
C ALA A 72 49.55 9.01 34.96
N SER A 73 48.54 9.69 34.40
CA SER A 73 47.69 10.64 35.11
C SER A 73 46.47 9.96 35.71
N HIS A 74 45.91 10.56 36.78
CA HIS A 74 44.67 10.07 37.35
C HIS A 74 43.49 10.49 36.46
N TYR A 75 42.69 9.53 35.98
CA TYR A 75 41.56 9.78 35.06
C TYR A 75 40.51 10.75 35.63
N ILE A 76 40.45 10.90 36.94
CA ILE A 76 39.44 11.74 37.60
C ILE A 76 39.66 13.24 37.36
N ASP A 77 40.88 13.64 37.00
CA ASP A 77 41.24 15.05 36.83
C ASP A 77 40.90 15.60 35.44
N SER A 78 40.57 14.73 34.48
CA SER A 78 40.27 15.08 33.09
C SER A 78 38.79 14.89 32.72
N ILE A 79 37.89 14.80 33.70
CA ILE A 79 36.45 14.69 33.45
C ILE A 79 35.91 16.02 32.88
N PRO A 80 35.28 16.00 31.69
CA PRO A 80 34.60 17.19 31.16
C PRO A 80 33.36 17.58 31.98
N GLU A 81 33.06 18.87 32.03
CA GLU A 81 31.81 19.38 32.61
C GLU A 81 30.61 18.74 31.89
N GLY A 82 29.61 18.29 32.66
CA GLY A 82 28.40 17.65 32.14
C GLY A 82 28.54 16.17 31.74
N ALA A 83 29.74 15.58 31.82
CA ALA A 83 29.95 14.19 31.42
C ALA A 83 29.35 13.18 32.41
N ALA A 84 28.89 12.05 31.87
CA ALA A 84 28.57 10.85 32.64
C ALA A 84 29.81 9.94 32.66
N VAL A 85 30.40 9.72 33.83
CA VAL A 85 31.60 8.89 33.96
C VAL A 85 31.20 7.43 33.86
N PHE A 86 31.78 6.66 32.93
CA PHE A 86 31.55 5.23 32.82
C PHE A 86 32.84 4.45 33.03
N ILE A 87 32.88 3.60 34.05
CA ILE A 87 34.04 2.77 34.39
C ILE A 87 33.73 1.32 34.06
N SER A 88 34.47 0.74 33.11
CA SER A 88 34.48 -0.70 32.84
C SER A 88 35.58 -1.38 33.65
N SER A 89 35.20 -2.29 34.54
CA SER A 89 36.12 -3.03 35.40
C SER A 89 36.08 -4.53 35.13
N PRO A 90 37.22 -5.22 34.99
CA PRO A 90 37.22 -6.68 34.96
C PRO A 90 36.55 -7.24 36.23
N PRO A 91 36.02 -8.48 36.19
CA PRO A 91 35.48 -9.13 37.39
C PRO A 91 36.51 -9.16 38.52
N THR A 92 36.20 -8.50 39.64
CA THR A 92 37.10 -8.38 40.79
C THR A 92 36.31 -8.15 42.07
N PRO A 93 36.76 -8.68 43.23
CA PRO A 93 36.14 -8.38 44.53
C PRO A 93 36.43 -6.96 45.03
N ASN A 94 37.44 -6.27 44.48
CA ASN A 94 37.87 -4.95 44.96
C ASN A 94 37.05 -3.82 44.32
N ALA A 95 36.90 -2.72 45.05
CA ALA A 95 36.29 -1.51 44.51
C ALA A 95 37.27 -0.76 43.59
N VAL A 96 36.80 -0.30 42.43
CA VAL A 96 37.57 0.52 41.47
C VAL A 96 37.24 2.01 41.55
N TYR A 97 36.32 2.37 42.44
CA TYR A 97 35.80 3.73 42.64
C TYR A 97 35.46 3.94 44.13
N GLY A 98 35.65 5.15 44.65
CA GLY A 98 35.40 5.48 46.06
C GLY A 98 35.10 6.96 46.28
N GLY A 99 34.95 7.39 47.53
CA GLY A 99 34.34 8.69 47.88
C GLY A 99 35.08 9.89 47.32
N LEU A 100 36.42 9.93 47.46
CA LEU A 100 37.27 10.99 46.89
C LEU A 100 37.11 11.16 45.37
N MET A 101 36.80 10.07 44.66
CA MET A 101 36.58 10.13 43.21
C MET A 101 35.28 10.87 42.90
N SER A 102 34.21 10.63 43.68
CA SER A 102 32.97 11.39 43.56
C SER A 102 33.15 12.85 43.96
N THR A 103 33.91 13.15 45.00
CA THR A 103 34.22 14.54 45.36
C THR A 103 34.86 15.27 44.18
N ARG A 104 35.84 14.65 43.52
CA ARG A 104 36.53 15.26 42.37
C ARG A 104 35.65 15.31 41.12
N ALA A 105 34.89 14.26 40.82
CA ALA A 105 33.96 14.25 39.69
C ALA A 105 32.87 15.33 39.83
N GLN A 106 32.32 15.50 41.05
CA GLN A 106 31.37 16.57 41.35
C GLN A 106 32.01 17.96 41.22
N ALA A 107 33.25 18.15 41.69
CA ALA A 107 33.99 19.39 41.49
C ALA A 107 34.24 19.70 40.00
N SER A 108 34.38 18.67 39.17
CA SER A 108 34.44 18.79 37.70
C SER A 108 33.05 18.88 37.03
N LYS A 109 31.98 18.95 37.83
CA LYS A 109 30.58 19.03 37.38
C LYS A 109 30.13 17.87 36.47
N ALA A 110 30.64 16.67 36.73
CA ALA A 110 30.10 15.46 36.14
C ALA A 110 28.64 15.23 36.61
N VAL A 111 27.77 14.73 35.74
CA VAL A 111 26.36 14.49 36.08
C VAL A 111 26.16 13.27 36.98
N GLY A 112 27.11 12.34 36.96
CA GLY A 112 27.08 11.11 37.74
C GLY A 112 28.16 10.13 37.30
N SER A 113 28.30 9.03 38.04
CA SER A 113 29.23 7.95 37.73
C SER A 113 28.52 6.59 37.64
N ILE A 114 28.87 5.81 36.62
CA ILE A 114 28.34 4.50 36.30
C ILE A 114 29.50 3.51 36.32
N ILE A 115 29.47 2.59 37.27
CA ILE A 115 30.56 1.68 37.59
C ILE A 115 30.15 0.26 37.24
N ASP A 116 30.61 -0.23 36.10
CA ASP A 116 30.51 -1.62 35.69
C ASP A 116 31.53 -2.47 36.48
N GLY A 117 31.30 -2.55 37.79
CA GLY A 117 32.20 -3.07 38.81
C GLY A 117 31.74 -2.70 40.22
N ARG A 118 32.63 -2.87 41.19
CA ARG A 118 32.39 -2.49 42.59
C ARG A 118 32.89 -1.08 42.91
N PHE A 119 32.21 -0.40 43.82
CA PHE A 119 32.66 0.87 44.43
C PHE A 119 32.64 0.77 45.96
N ARG A 120 33.28 1.69 46.67
CA ARG A 120 33.33 1.73 48.14
C ARG A 120 32.93 3.12 48.67
N ASP A 121 32.92 3.30 49.98
CA ASP A 121 32.64 4.60 50.63
C ASP A 121 31.21 5.11 50.38
N LEU A 122 30.22 4.21 50.31
CA LEU A 122 28.81 4.51 49.97
C LEU A 122 28.24 5.71 50.73
N GLN A 123 28.48 5.83 52.04
CA GLN A 123 27.95 6.96 52.81
C GLN A 123 28.51 8.30 52.31
N GLU A 124 29.79 8.37 51.93
CA GLU A 124 30.39 9.60 51.39
C GLU A 124 29.72 10.02 50.08
N HIS A 125 29.42 9.07 49.19
CA HIS A 125 28.69 9.36 47.95
C HIS A 125 27.30 9.96 48.22
N ARG A 126 26.60 9.44 49.23
CA ARG A 126 25.28 9.90 49.66
C ARG A 126 25.33 11.27 50.32
N ASP A 127 26.33 11.50 51.17
CA ASP A 127 26.54 12.79 51.84
C ASP A 127 26.87 13.89 50.80
N LEU A 128 27.54 13.53 49.71
CA LEU A 128 27.77 14.42 48.54
C LEU A 128 26.51 14.61 47.68
N ASN A 129 25.45 13.83 47.90
CA ASN A 129 24.27 13.74 47.04
C ASN A 129 24.65 13.52 45.57
N TYR A 130 25.72 12.74 45.33
CA TYR A 130 26.27 12.52 43.99
C TYR A 130 25.74 11.21 43.39
N PRO A 131 25.16 11.21 42.17
CA PRO A 131 24.63 10.00 41.56
C PRO A 131 25.70 8.95 41.28
N VAL A 132 25.50 7.74 41.83
CA VAL A 132 26.36 6.58 41.56
C VAL A 132 25.51 5.38 41.21
N PHE A 133 25.68 4.90 39.98
CA PHE A 133 25.18 3.62 39.51
C PHE A 133 26.33 2.61 39.55
N ALA A 134 26.11 1.41 40.08
CA ALA A 134 27.15 0.40 40.14
C ALA A 134 26.58 -1.02 40.21
N ARG A 135 27.42 -2.02 39.93
CA ARG A 135 27.03 -3.43 40.11
C ARG A 135 26.85 -3.78 41.59
N ASP A 136 27.81 -3.42 42.43
CA ASP A 136 27.79 -3.78 43.85
C ASP A 136 28.76 -2.91 44.67
N VAL A 137 28.74 -3.04 45.99
CA VAL A 137 29.67 -2.37 46.91
C VAL A 137 30.88 -3.27 47.23
N GLY A 138 31.99 -2.67 47.61
CA GLY A 138 33.23 -3.32 48.07
C GLY A 138 33.93 -2.47 49.12
N THR A 139 35.04 -2.96 49.66
CA THR A 139 35.80 -2.28 50.73
C THR A 139 37.26 -2.03 50.34
N ALA A 140 37.89 -3.03 49.71
CA ALA A 140 39.30 -2.97 49.34
C ALA A 140 39.55 -2.09 48.09
N PRO A 141 40.65 -1.32 48.04
CA PRO A 141 41.02 -0.50 46.87
C PRO A 141 41.51 -1.37 45.69
N PRO A 142 41.65 -0.82 44.48
CA PRO A 142 41.98 -1.62 43.29
C PRO A 142 43.46 -2.01 43.19
N TYR A 143 44.36 -1.47 44.03
CA TYR A 143 45.82 -1.54 43.87
C TYR A 143 46.41 -2.96 43.70
N GLY A 144 45.77 -3.97 44.30
CA GLY A 144 46.20 -5.37 44.21
C GLY A 144 45.43 -6.20 43.17
N ALA A 145 44.51 -5.61 42.41
CA ALA A 145 43.60 -6.36 41.54
C ALA A 145 43.48 -5.82 40.12
N ALA A 146 43.44 -4.48 39.95
CA ALA A 146 43.24 -3.87 38.64
C ALA A 146 43.95 -2.53 38.51
N LYS A 147 44.28 -2.15 37.27
CA LYS A 147 44.90 -0.87 36.90
C LYS A 147 44.14 -0.21 35.76
N VAL A 148 44.17 1.12 35.71
CA VAL A 148 43.59 1.88 34.58
C VAL A 148 44.55 1.80 33.40
N VAL A 149 44.05 1.33 32.25
CA VAL A 149 44.80 1.16 31.01
C VAL A 149 44.27 2.01 29.85
N GLY A 150 43.14 2.70 30.05
CA GLY A 150 42.58 3.59 29.03
C GLY A 150 41.61 4.60 29.62
N VAL A 151 41.60 5.79 29.03
CA VAL A 151 40.70 6.91 29.34
C VAL A 151 40.23 7.49 28.02
N ASN A 152 38.93 7.77 27.87
CA ASN A 152 38.30 8.17 26.61
C ASN A 152 38.61 7.20 25.46
N VAL A 153 38.51 5.90 25.74
CA VAL A 153 38.59 4.82 24.76
C VAL A 153 37.29 4.01 24.77
N PRO A 154 36.89 3.36 23.66
CA PRO A 154 35.75 2.45 23.69
C PRO A 154 35.92 1.36 24.75
N VAL A 155 34.87 1.11 25.53
CA VAL A 155 34.86 0.09 26.59
C VAL A 155 33.70 -0.87 26.41
N GLN A 156 33.90 -2.12 26.82
CA GLN A 156 32.86 -3.14 26.80
C GLN A 156 32.17 -3.20 28.15
N LEU A 157 30.85 -3.33 28.15
CA LEU A 157 30.11 -3.77 29.32
C LEU A 157 30.51 -5.21 29.66
N GLN A 158 30.84 -5.47 30.91
CA GLN A 158 31.23 -6.78 31.41
C GLN A 158 29.98 -7.60 31.68
N ALA A 159 29.61 -8.47 30.73
CA ALA A 159 28.39 -9.25 30.80
C ALA A 159 28.38 -10.23 31.98
N SER A 160 27.37 -10.13 32.85
CA SER A 160 27.08 -11.12 33.90
C SER A 160 25.90 -12.05 33.57
N GLU A 161 25.14 -11.75 32.52
CA GLU A 161 23.90 -12.44 32.17
C GLU A 161 24.01 -13.15 30.80
N LYS A 162 23.37 -14.32 30.68
CA LYS A 162 23.27 -15.05 29.40
C LYS A 162 22.48 -14.19 28.41
N ASN A 163 23.02 -14.01 27.20
CA ASN A 163 22.41 -13.26 26.09
C ASN A 163 22.27 -11.73 26.29
N ALA A 164 22.97 -11.12 27.27
CA ALA A 164 22.97 -9.66 27.45
C ALA A 164 23.71 -8.87 26.35
N GLY A 165 24.32 -9.58 25.39
CA GLY A 165 25.19 -8.97 24.37
C GLY A 165 26.49 -8.38 24.94
N THR A 166 27.33 -7.84 24.06
CA THR A 166 28.50 -7.03 24.44
C THR A 166 28.22 -5.59 24.02
N ALA A 167 27.66 -4.79 24.92
CA ALA A 167 27.46 -3.36 24.66
C ALA A 167 28.82 -2.65 24.66
N THR A 168 29.14 -1.97 23.56
CA THR A 168 30.33 -1.14 23.45
C THR A 168 29.95 0.32 23.69
N ILE A 169 30.46 0.92 24.76
CA ILE A 169 30.28 2.34 25.07
C ILE A 169 31.45 3.10 24.45
N LYS A 170 31.18 4.00 23.51
CA LYS A 170 32.19 4.91 22.95
C LYS A 170 32.19 6.23 23.74
N PRO A 171 33.36 6.90 23.84
CA PRO A 171 33.40 8.26 24.38
C PRO A 171 32.45 9.18 23.60
N GLY A 172 31.61 9.92 24.30
CA GLY A 172 30.64 10.85 23.71
C GLY A 172 29.27 10.26 23.35
N ASP A 173 29.07 8.94 23.44
CA ASP A 173 27.73 8.35 23.45
C ASP A 173 26.93 8.89 24.65
N TYR A 174 25.61 8.93 24.56
CA TYR A 174 24.78 9.45 25.65
C TYR A 174 24.44 8.33 26.63
N LEU A 175 24.71 8.57 27.93
CA LEU A 175 24.29 7.70 29.01
C LEU A 175 23.16 8.37 29.76
N ILE A 176 22.04 7.65 29.87
CA ILE A 176 20.85 8.06 30.60
C ILE A 176 20.68 7.08 31.75
N GLY A 177 20.55 7.58 32.98
CA GLY A 177 20.33 6.76 34.16
C GLY A 177 19.19 7.29 35.02
N ASP A 178 18.29 6.41 35.42
CA ASP A 178 17.19 6.67 36.37
C ASP A 178 16.91 5.40 37.20
N LEU A 179 15.78 5.33 37.90
CA LEU A 179 15.43 4.19 38.75
C LEU A 179 15.35 2.83 38.01
N ASN A 180 15.13 2.83 36.69
CA ASN A 180 15.06 1.59 35.93
C ASN A 180 16.45 1.05 35.56
N GLY A 181 17.51 1.85 35.74
CA GLY A 181 18.90 1.48 35.46
C GLY A 181 19.57 2.48 34.54
N VAL A 182 20.41 1.98 33.63
CA VAL A 182 21.21 2.81 32.70
C VAL A 182 20.98 2.34 31.27
N VAL A 183 20.80 3.30 30.36
CA VAL A 183 20.67 3.07 28.91
C VAL A 183 21.78 3.81 28.18
N LEU A 184 22.37 3.11 27.21
CA LEU A 184 23.30 3.63 26.22
C LEU A 184 22.53 4.05 24.98
N LEU A 185 22.61 5.33 24.64
CA LEU A 185 22.17 5.86 23.35
C LEU A 185 23.40 6.23 22.52
N PRO A 186 23.70 5.46 21.44
CA PRO A 186 24.77 5.82 20.52
C PRO A 186 24.58 7.24 19.98
N ARG A 187 25.66 8.02 19.93
CA ARG A 187 25.59 9.43 19.51
C ARG A 187 24.94 9.59 18.14
N GLU A 188 25.25 8.68 17.22
CA GLU A 188 24.73 8.66 15.85
C GLU A 188 23.21 8.46 15.76
N LEU A 189 22.56 7.92 16.79
CA LEU A 189 21.12 7.67 16.79
C LEU A 189 20.33 8.77 17.51
N ALA A 190 21.00 9.67 18.24
CA ALA A 190 20.33 10.63 19.13
C ALA A 190 19.33 11.55 18.40
N GLU A 191 19.73 12.12 17.26
CA GLU A 191 18.86 12.99 16.45
C GLU A 191 17.66 12.24 15.85
N THR A 192 17.77 10.92 15.65
CA THR A 192 16.69 10.09 15.12
C THR A 192 15.69 9.72 16.22
N VAL A 193 16.16 9.37 17.41
CA VAL A 193 15.28 8.86 18.48
C VAL A 193 14.51 9.95 19.21
N ILE A 194 15.06 11.16 19.35
CA ILE A 194 14.39 12.28 20.04
C ILE A 194 12.97 12.55 19.49
N PRO A 195 12.77 12.77 18.18
CA PRO A 195 11.42 12.98 17.65
C PRO A 195 10.52 11.75 17.75
N MET A 196 11.09 10.54 17.77
CA MET A 196 10.32 9.30 17.98
C MET A 196 9.78 9.21 19.41
N MET A 197 10.60 9.55 20.41
CA MET A 197 10.20 9.55 21.82
C MET A 197 9.13 10.62 22.10
N ALA A 198 9.24 11.80 21.49
CA ALA A 198 8.19 12.83 21.61
C ALA A 198 6.81 12.30 21.20
N LYS A 199 6.73 11.67 20.01
CA LYS A 199 5.48 11.09 19.49
C LYS A 199 4.98 9.93 20.37
N GLN A 200 5.89 9.12 20.89
CA GLN A 200 5.52 8.00 21.76
C GLN A 200 4.96 8.48 23.09
N ASN A 201 5.62 9.41 23.77
CA ASN A 201 5.15 9.92 25.05
C ASN A 201 3.78 10.59 24.94
N ASP A 202 3.51 11.30 23.84
CA ASP A 202 2.19 11.86 23.56
C ASP A 202 1.11 10.78 23.40
N ALA A 203 1.44 9.66 22.73
CA ALA A 203 0.54 8.53 22.56
C ALA A 203 0.29 7.80 23.88
N ASP A 204 1.35 7.52 24.65
CA ASP A 204 1.29 6.83 25.94
C ASP A 204 0.53 7.67 26.98
N ALA A 205 0.68 9.00 26.96
CA ALA A 205 -0.08 9.89 27.82
C ALA A 205 -1.59 9.82 27.55
N LYS A 206 -2.00 9.86 26.27
CA LYS A 206 -3.41 9.72 25.86
C LYS A 206 -3.97 8.34 26.23
N MET A 207 -3.19 7.29 25.99
CA MET A 207 -3.56 5.93 26.36
C MET A 207 -3.72 5.79 27.89
N ALA A 208 -2.81 6.37 28.67
CA ALA A 208 -2.90 6.35 30.13
C ALA A 208 -4.13 7.13 30.66
N GLU A 209 -4.51 8.25 30.01
CA GLU A 209 -5.75 8.96 30.33
C GLU A 209 -7.00 8.12 30.01
N ALA A 210 -7.03 7.49 28.83
CA ALA A 210 -8.12 6.61 28.43
C ALA A 210 -8.31 5.41 29.39
N ILE A 211 -7.20 4.76 29.79
CA ILE A 211 -7.21 3.67 30.77
C ILE A 211 -7.71 4.16 32.12
N ARG A 212 -7.27 5.34 32.58
CA ARG A 212 -7.78 5.95 33.82
C ARG A 212 -9.27 6.30 33.73
N GLY A 213 -9.75 6.59 32.52
CA GLY A 213 -11.17 6.81 32.20
C GLY A 213 -12.03 5.53 32.18
N GLY A 214 -11.43 4.36 32.40
CA GLY A 214 -12.13 3.08 32.49
C GLY A 214 -12.07 2.21 31.23
N MET A 215 -11.37 2.64 30.18
CA MET A 215 -11.08 1.76 29.03
C MET A 215 -10.10 0.65 29.45
N SER A 216 -10.28 -0.54 28.89
CA SER A 216 -9.27 -1.60 28.98
C SER A 216 -8.00 -1.20 28.23
N PHE A 217 -6.87 -1.84 28.56
CA PHE A 217 -5.61 -1.66 27.85
C PHE A 217 -5.76 -1.87 26.34
N THR A 218 -6.53 -2.89 25.93
CA THR A 218 -6.77 -3.22 24.52
C THR A 218 -7.55 -2.13 23.79
N GLU A 219 -8.56 -1.53 24.43
CA GLU A 219 -9.37 -0.45 23.84
C GLU A 219 -8.59 0.87 23.76
N ALA A 220 -7.75 1.14 24.76
CA ALA A 220 -6.92 2.35 24.81
C ALA A 220 -5.65 2.24 23.95
N SER A 221 -5.23 1.02 23.61
CA SER A 221 -4.13 0.79 22.68
C SER A 221 -4.49 1.35 21.31
N PRO A 222 -3.57 2.02 20.60
CA PRO A 222 -3.83 2.37 19.21
C PRO A 222 -4.22 1.10 18.44
N PRO A 223 -5.35 1.10 17.72
CA PRO A 223 -5.73 -0.06 16.94
C PRO A 223 -4.58 -0.34 15.97
N THR A 224 -4.07 -1.56 16.01
CA THR A 224 -3.13 -1.98 14.98
C THR A 224 -3.95 -2.14 13.72
N MET A 225 -3.84 -1.16 12.82
CA MET A 225 -4.30 -1.24 11.43
C MET A 225 -3.93 -2.59 10.75
N TYR A 226 -2.92 -3.29 11.28
CA TYR A 226 -2.44 -4.61 10.90
C TYR A 226 -3.39 -5.79 11.19
N ASN A 227 -4.52 -5.64 11.89
CA ASN A 227 -5.40 -6.79 12.15
C ASN A 227 -6.09 -7.31 10.88
N TYR A 228 -6.33 -6.44 9.90
CA TYR A 228 -7.01 -6.79 8.64
C TYR A 228 -6.08 -6.76 7.42
N LEU A 229 -4.80 -6.45 7.63
CA LEU A 229 -3.80 -6.37 6.59
C LEU A 229 -2.67 -7.36 6.87
N ASN A 230 -2.29 -8.13 5.86
CA ASN A 230 -1.05 -8.86 5.83
C ASN A 230 0.13 -7.89 5.60
N PRO A 231 1.35 -8.22 6.08
CA PRO A 231 2.54 -7.50 5.68
C PRO A 231 2.77 -7.65 4.16
N LEU A 232 3.22 -6.59 3.52
CA LEU A 232 3.64 -6.67 2.12
C LEU A 232 4.85 -7.61 1.99
N PRO A 233 4.96 -8.37 0.89
CA PRO A 233 6.14 -9.18 0.63
C PRO A 233 7.43 -8.32 0.63
N PRO A 234 8.58 -8.85 1.11
CA PRO A 234 9.81 -8.04 1.25
C PRO A 234 10.30 -7.37 -0.04
N PHE A 235 10.00 -7.94 -1.21
CA PHE A 235 10.37 -7.36 -2.51
C PHE A 235 9.53 -6.13 -2.90
N MET A 236 8.46 -5.83 -2.15
CA MET A 236 7.66 -4.61 -2.30
C MET A 236 8.23 -3.44 -1.48
N ASN A 237 9.36 -3.60 -0.80
CA ASN A 237 9.97 -2.50 -0.05
C ASN A 237 10.45 -1.39 -1.01
N GLY A 238 10.01 -0.16 -0.76
CA GLY A 238 10.43 1.02 -1.54
C GLY A 238 9.70 1.20 -2.86
N THR A 239 8.54 0.56 -3.06
CA THR A 239 7.67 0.81 -4.21
C THR A 239 7.26 2.28 -4.29
N ALA A 240 7.17 2.82 -5.51
CA ALA A 240 6.73 4.20 -5.73
C ALA A 240 5.21 4.36 -5.50
N ALA A 241 4.43 3.34 -5.83
CA ALA A 241 3.00 3.30 -5.58
C ALA A 241 2.68 2.84 -4.15
N THR A 242 1.46 3.14 -3.72
CA THR A 242 0.91 2.75 -2.42
C THR A 242 0.14 1.43 -2.52
N TRP A 243 0.40 0.51 -1.59
CA TRP A 243 -0.09 -0.87 -1.64
C TRP A 243 -0.73 -1.31 -0.32
N ALA A 244 -1.79 -2.10 -0.41
CA ALA A 244 -2.30 -2.89 0.70
C ALA A 244 -2.35 -4.38 0.36
N TYR A 245 -2.10 -5.24 1.34
CA TYR A 245 -2.39 -6.67 1.25
C TYR A 245 -3.45 -7.04 2.27
N VAL A 246 -4.67 -7.29 1.81
CA VAL A 246 -5.81 -7.59 2.69
C VAL A 246 -5.73 -9.02 3.21
N SER A 247 -6.04 -9.20 4.50
CA SER A 247 -6.22 -10.50 5.11
C SER A 247 -7.67 -10.96 4.96
N MET A 248 -7.92 -11.79 3.94
CA MET A 248 -9.25 -12.38 3.73
C MET A 248 -9.73 -13.22 4.93
N ALA A 249 -8.80 -13.83 5.68
CA ALA A 249 -9.14 -14.57 6.90
C ALA A 249 -9.63 -13.63 8.01
N ALA A 250 -9.02 -12.45 8.16
CA ALA A 250 -9.46 -11.47 9.15
C ALA A 250 -10.79 -10.80 8.76
N LEU A 251 -11.04 -10.61 7.46
CA LEU A 251 -12.31 -10.07 6.95
C LEU A 251 -13.44 -11.11 6.84
N ALA A 252 -13.18 -12.39 7.08
CA ALA A 252 -14.22 -13.42 6.99
C ALA A 252 -15.29 -13.29 8.09
N ALA A 253 -14.92 -12.76 9.26
CA ALA A 253 -15.82 -12.55 10.38
C ALA A 253 -15.40 -11.31 11.20
N PRO A 254 -15.55 -10.09 10.65
CA PRO A 254 -15.18 -8.89 11.37
C PRO A 254 -16.11 -8.68 12.58
N PRO A 255 -15.59 -8.26 13.74
CA PRO A 255 -16.38 -7.90 14.90
C PRO A 255 -17.24 -6.65 14.63
N GLY A 256 -18.31 -6.50 15.42
CA GLY A 256 -19.16 -5.31 15.38
C GLY A 256 -20.21 -5.30 14.28
N GLN A 257 -20.77 -4.12 14.04
CA GLN A 257 -21.74 -3.85 12.98
C GLN A 257 -21.03 -3.27 11.76
N PHE A 258 -21.48 -3.65 10.58
CA PHE A 258 -21.01 -3.15 9.30
C PHE A 258 -22.18 -3.03 8.33
N ASN A 259 -22.22 -1.96 7.55
CA ASN A 259 -23.22 -1.75 6.52
C ASN A 259 -22.55 -1.23 5.24
N ARG A 260 -22.64 -2.02 4.16
CA ARG A 260 -22.12 -1.65 2.84
C ARG A 260 -23.00 -2.27 1.76
N SER A 261 -23.37 -1.47 0.77
CA SER A 261 -24.03 -1.98 -0.43
C SER A 261 -23.04 -2.70 -1.35
N ALA A 262 -23.52 -3.68 -2.13
CA ALA A 262 -22.72 -4.28 -3.20
C ALA A 262 -22.36 -3.29 -4.32
N LEU A 263 -22.98 -2.10 -4.34
CA LEU A 263 -22.70 -1.02 -5.29
C LEU A 263 -21.59 -0.07 -4.82
N GLU A 264 -21.11 -0.20 -3.58
CA GLU A 264 -20.09 0.67 -2.99
C GLU A 264 -18.78 -0.11 -2.88
N ALA A 265 -17.62 0.55 -2.98
CA ALA A 265 -16.34 -0.12 -2.76
C ALA A 265 -16.12 -0.42 -1.27
N PRO A 266 -15.34 -1.46 -0.89
CA PRO A 266 -15.12 -1.81 0.51
C PRO A 266 -14.65 -0.64 1.38
N TRP A 267 -13.82 0.24 0.82
CA TRP A 267 -13.24 1.41 1.46
C TRP A 267 -14.09 2.69 1.32
N ALA A 268 -15.29 2.60 0.73
CA ALA A 268 -16.19 3.73 0.58
C ALA A 268 -17.17 3.89 1.76
N THR A 269 -17.19 2.95 2.72
CA THR A 269 -18.13 2.99 3.86
C THR A 269 -17.47 3.49 5.14
N SER A 270 -18.16 4.41 5.83
CA SER A 270 -17.87 4.83 7.20
C SER A 270 -18.71 4.08 8.24
N ASP A 271 -19.68 3.27 7.82
CA ASP A 271 -20.66 2.61 8.69
C ASP A 271 -20.12 1.27 9.21
N VAL A 272 -19.04 1.35 9.98
CA VAL A 272 -18.42 0.21 10.67
C VAL A 272 -18.18 0.58 12.12
N SER A 273 -18.65 -0.24 13.05
CA SER A 273 -18.49 0.04 14.49
C SER A 273 -17.12 -0.35 15.04
N ASP A 274 -16.42 -1.27 14.37
CA ASP A 274 -15.06 -1.67 14.75
C ASP A 274 -14.05 -0.63 14.27
N THR A 275 -13.42 0.07 15.22
CA THR A 275 -12.46 1.15 14.92
C THR A 275 -11.25 0.68 14.11
N SER A 276 -10.79 -0.56 14.34
CA SER A 276 -9.64 -1.12 13.61
C SER A 276 -9.98 -1.38 12.14
N LEU A 277 -11.18 -1.89 11.87
CA LEU A 277 -11.69 -2.08 10.53
C LEU A 277 -11.92 -0.73 9.85
N ALA A 278 -12.56 0.22 10.52
CA ALA A 278 -12.76 1.58 9.99
C ALA A 278 -11.44 2.23 9.54
N GLN A 279 -10.40 2.19 10.39
CA GLN A 279 -9.07 2.68 10.04
C GLN A 279 -8.42 1.92 8.87
N THR A 280 -8.67 0.61 8.77
CA THR A 280 -8.20 -0.18 7.64
C THR A 280 -8.86 0.27 6.35
N LEU A 281 -10.18 0.49 6.37
CA LEU A 281 -10.94 0.98 5.21
C LEU A 281 -10.47 2.37 4.79
N ASP A 282 -10.25 3.27 5.75
CA ASP A 282 -9.68 4.60 5.49
C ASP A 282 -8.31 4.51 4.81
N TYR A 283 -7.43 3.62 5.29
CA TYR A 283 -6.14 3.38 4.65
C TYR A 283 -6.28 2.80 3.25
N LEU A 284 -7.13 1.79 3.07
CA LEU A 284 -7.39 1.20 1.75
C LEU A 284 -7.82 2.28 0.76
N ASN A 285 -8.59 3.28 1.20
CA ASN A 285 -9.00 4.40 0.38
C ASN A 285 -7.83 5.28 -0.12
N THR A 286 -6.66 5.22 0.52
CA THR A 286 -5.44 5.93 0.12
C THR A 286 -4.52 5.14 -0.81
N THR A 287 -4.84 3.87 -1.10
CA THR A 287 -3.94 2.98 -1.84
C THR A 287 -4.19 3.00 -3.36
N ASP A 288 -3.12 2.84 -4.13
CA ASP A 288 -3.17 2.66 -5.58
C ASP A 288 -3.55 1.22 -5.95
N PHE A 289 -3.05 0.25 -5.18
CA PHE A 289 -3.21 -1.17 -5.45
C PHE A 289 -3.62 -1.93 -4.18
N VAL A 290 -4.68 -2.74 -4.29
CA VAL A 290 -5.18 -3.58 -3.19
C VAL A 290 -5.08 -5.05 -3.59
N ALA A 291 -4.23 -5.80 -2.90
CA ALA A 291 -4.09 -7.24 -3.10
C ALA A 291 -5.02 -8.02 -2.14
N TYR A 292 -5.70 -9.04 -2.65
CA TYR A 292 -6.43 -10.04 -1.87
C TYR A 292 -5.73 -11.41 -1.89
N ASP A 293 -4.88 -11.64 -2.88
CA ASP A 293 -4.07 -12.83 -3.08
C ASP A 293 -2.62 -12.43 -3.42
N LYS A 294 -1.64 -13.19 -2.93
CA LYS A 294 -0.23 -12.94 -3.19
C LYS A 294 0.14 -12.96 -4.69
N ARG A 295 -0.60 -13.71 -5.51
CA ARG A 295 -0.39 -13.82 -6.96
C ARG A 295 -0.56 -12.46 -7.65
N PHE A 296 -1.33 -11.54 -7.07
CA PHE A 296 -1.49 -10.19 -7.62
C PHE A 296 -0.17 -9.42 -7.71
N PHE A 297 0.75 -9.63 -6.75
CA PHE A 297 2.09 -9.03 -6.80
C PHE A 297 2.95 -9.59 -7.94
N ASP A 298 2.70 -10.82 -8.37
CA ASP A 298 3.40 -11.44 -9.50
C ASP A 298 2.88 -10.93 -10.84
N ILE A 299 1.62 -10.49 -10.89
CA ILE A 299 0.97 -9.93 -12.09
C ILE A 299 1.32 -8.46 -12.26
N ILE A 300 1.20 -7.66 -11.19
CA ILE A 300 1.39 -6.21 -11.27
C ILE A 300 2.84 -5.82 -11.03
N GLY A 301 3.49 -6.34 -9.99
CA GLY A 301 4.89 -6.06 -9.66
C GLY A 301 5.13 -4.77 -8.87
N PRO A 302 6.33 -4.62 -8.26
CA PRO A 302 6.67 -3.52 -7.37
C PRO A 302 6.96 -2.20 -8.09
N ASP A 303 7.32 -2.26 -9.37
CA ASP A 303 7.69 -1.09 -10.17
C ASP A 303 6.45 -0.40 -10.77
N ALA A 304 5.29 -1.07 -10.71
CA ALA A 304 4.06 -0.54 -11.28
C ALA A 304 3.61 0.74 -10.61
N ALA A 305 3.13 1.68 -11.41
CA ALA A 305 2.60 2.95 -10.96
C ALA A 305 1.36 3.32 -11.75
N ILE A 306 0.37 3.89 -11.07
CA ILE A 306 -0.82 4.47 -11.68
C ILE A 306 -0.71 6.00 -11.69
N LYS A 307 -1.14 6.63 -12.78
CA LYS A 307 -1.26 8.08 -12.90
C LYS A 307 -2.60 8.45 -13.50
N HIS A 308 -3.25 9.46 -12.95
CA HIS A 308 -4.42 10.09 -13.56
C HIS A 308 -3.92 11.08 -14.62
N VAL A 309 -4.02 10.71 -15.89
CA VAL A 309 -3.40 11.44 -17.01
C VAL A 309 -4.34 12.42 -17.69
N GLN A 310 -5.65 12.21 -17.59
CA GLN A 310 -6.67 13.13 -18.08
C GLN A 310 -7.79 13.29 -17.06
N ASN A 311 -8.13 14.54 -16.75
CA ASN A 311 -9.34 14.88 -16.01
C ASN A 311 -10.44 15.21 -17.03
N LEU A 312 -11.49 14.39 -17.08
CA LEU A 312 -12.58 14.55 -18.03
C LEU A 312 -13.90 14.88 -17.33
N ALA A 313 -14.92 15.21 -18.12
CA ALA A 313 -16.27 15.38 -17.61
C ALA A 313 -16.70 14.14 -16.81
N PHE A 314 -17.55 14.35 -15.81
CA PHE A 314 -17.96 13.28 -14.91
C PHE A 314 -19.05 12.38 -15.52
N GLN A 315 -18.67 11.72 -16.61
CA GLN A 315 -19.52 10.93 -17.48
C GLN A 315 -18.83 9.64 -17.88
N SER A 316 -19.60 8.66 -18.35
CA SER A 316 -19.01 7.41 -18.81
C SER A 316 -18.21 7.68 -20.08
N HIS A 317 -16.99 7.15 -20.11
CA HIS A 317 -16.15 7.14 -21.30
C HIS A 317 -15.92 5.68 -21.68
N GLU A 318 -16.12 5.38 -22.96
CA GLU A 318 -16.26 4.03 -23.51
C GLU A 318 -15.28 3.81 -24.67
N ALA A 319 -15.31 2.61 -25.24
CA ALA A 319 -14.54 2.22 -26.41
C ALA A 319 -13.01 2.42 -26.31
N PRO A 320 -12.33 2.25 -25.16
CA PRO A 320 -10.89 2.42 -25.12
C PRO A 320 -10.17 1.35 -25.95
N CYS A 321 -9.33 1.79 -26.87
CA CYS A 321 -8.38 0.92 -27.58
C CYS A 321 -7.06 1.63 -27.83
N TYR A 322 -5.96 0.92 -27.52
CA TYR A 322 -4.61 1.42 -27.67
C TYR A 322 -4.07 1.07 -29.05
N ILE A 323 -3.78 2.09 -29.84
CA ILE A 323 -3.31 2.00 -31.22
C ILE A 323 -1.78 2.07 -31.21
N LYS A 324 -1.16 0.90 -31.16
CA LYS A 324 0.31 0.76 -31.06
C LYS A 324 1.07 1.44 -32.20
N ASP A 325 0.51 1.43 -33.40
CA ASP A 325 1.15 1.98 -34.60
C ASP A 325 1.31 3.51 -34.55
N THR A 326 0.38 4.21 -33.91
CA THR A 326 0.40 5.67 -33.76
C THR A 326 0.74 6.11 -32.35
N ASN A 327 0.87 5.17 -31.40
CA ASN A 327 1.05 5.41 -29.98
C ASN A 327 -0.05 6.30 -29.38
N GLN A 328 -1.30 5.99 -29.70
CA GLN A 328 -2.47 6.77 -29.27
C GLN A 328 -3.52 5.90 -28.62
N LEU A 329 -4.28 6.48 -27.68
CA LEU A 329 -5.45 5.86 -27.07
C LEU A 329 -6.71 6.50 -27.66
N PHE A 330 -7.51 5.69 -28.35
CA PHE A 330 -8.84 6.08 -28.83
C PHE A 330 -9.89 5.74 -27.76
N PHE A 331 -10.86 6.62 -27.53
CA PHE A 331 -12.02 6.39 -26.67
C PHE A 331 -13.12 7.44 -26.92
N THR A 332 -14.30 7.28 -26.32
CA THR A 332 -15.48 8.11 -26.61
C THR A 332 -16.17 8.57 -25.33
N GLU A 333 -16.64 9.81 -25.26
CA GLU A 333 -17.60 10.23 -24.22
C GLU A 333 -18.98 9.67 -24.53
N TRP A 334 -19.63 8.92 -23.63
CA TRP A 334 -20.86 8.20 -23.94
C TRP A 334 -22.07 8.60 -23.08
N GLY A 335 -23.20 8.82 -23.77
CA GLY A 335 -24.57 8.82 -23.25
C GLY A 335 -25.05 10.13 -22.62
N PRO A 336 -26.38 10.38 -22.53
CA PRO A 336 -26.94 11.53 -21.83
C PRO A 336 -26.61 11.49 -20.31
N PRO A 337 -26.35 12.64 -19.66
CA PRO A 337 -26.47 14.02 -20.18
C PRO A 337 -25.23 14.56 -20.95
N GLY A 338 -24.38 13.72 -21.53
CA GLY A 338 -23.08 14.15 -22.07
C GLY A 338 -23.03 14.72 -23.45
N GLY A 339 -21.98 15.48 -23.75
CA GLY A 339 -21.82 16.21 -25.02
C GLY A 339 -23.12 16.87 -25.50
N GLU A 340 -23.46 16.63 -26.77
CA GLU A 340 -24.68 17.07 -27.46
C GLU A 340 -25.88 16.14 -27.16
N ASN A 341 -26.25 15.98 -25.87
CA ASN A 341 -27.31 15.05 -25.41
C ASN A 341 -27.03 13.56 -25.69
N GLY A 342 -25.77 13.13 -25.64
CA GLY A 342 -25.37 11.73 -25.65
C GLY A 342 -25.29 11.11 -27.03
N THR A 343 -25.35 11.92 -28.09
CA THR A 343 -25.16 11.48 -29.48
C THR A 343 -24.22 12.42 -30.19
N HIS A 344 -23.05 11.93 -30.62
CA HIS A 344 -22.10 12.76 -31.37
C HIS A 344 -21.22 11.93 -32.33
N PRO A 345 -20.69 12.57 -33.40
CA PRO A 345 -19.89 11.90 -34.43
C PRO A 345 -18.38 11.86 -34.14
N TRP A 346 -17.92 12.46 -33.04
CA TRP A 346 -16.50 12.64 -32.75
C TRP A 346 -16.01 11.70 -31.65
N GLN A 347 -14.70 11.46 -31.60
CA GLN A 347 -14.06 10.61 -30.60
C GLN A 347 -12.81 11.29 -30.07
N TYR A 348 -12.38 10.86 -28.89
CA TYR A 348 -11.12 11.30 -28.31
C TYR A 348 -9.96 10.45 -28.82
N LEU A 349 -8.85 11.12 -29.12
CA LEU A 349 -7.57 10.52 -29.43
C LEU A 349 -6.52 11.16 -28.53
N LEU A 350 -6.00 10.38 -27.58
CA LEU A 350 -4.99 10.80 -26.62
C LEU A 350 -3.62 10.34 -27.10
N ASP A 351 -2.69 11.28 -27.29
CA ASP A 351 -1.27 10.96 -27.42
C ASP A 351 -0.73 10.49 -26.08
N VAL A 352 -0.22 9.26 -26.02
CA VAL A 352 0.16 8.63 -24.76
C VAL A 352 1.55 9.05 -24.24
N GLU A 353 2.34 9.74 -25.05
CA GLU A 353 3.64 10.28 -24.66
C GLU A 353 3.47 11.69 -24.07
N THR A 354 2.70 12.54 -24.74
CA THR A 354 2.52 13.95 -24.37
C THR A 354 1.33 14.17 -23.44
N ASN A 355 0.39 13.23 -23.39
CA ASN A 355 -0.94 13.39 -22.81
C ASN A 355 -1.75 14.53 -23.48
N GLU A 356 -1.53 14.80 -24.76
CA GLU A 356 -2.37 15.72 -25.52
C GLU A 356 -3.63 15.01 -26.01
N LEU A 357 -4.80 15.62 -25.77
CA LEU A 357 -6.10 15.07 -26.12
C LEU A 357 -6.69 15.84 -27.30
N HIS A 358 -7.12 15.12 -28.33
CA HIS A 358 -7.73 15.70 -29.53
C HIS A 358 -9.08 15.05 -29.83
N ASN A 359 -9.98 15.83 -30.43
CA ASN A 359 -11.20 15.30 -31.03
C ASN A 359 -10.93 14.93 -32.49
N ILE A 360 -11.37 13.75 -32.88
CA ILE A 360 -11.31 13.26 -34.26
C ILE A 360 -12.71 12.91 -34.75
N THR A 361 -12.88 12.83 -36.07
CA THR A 361 -14.09 12.34 -36.72
C THR A 361 -13.66 11.45 -37.88
N THR A 362 -14.23 10.26 -37.97
CA THR A 362 -14.00 9.33 -39.07
C THR A 362 -14.70 9.79 -40.35
N ASP A 363 -14.34 9.21 -41.49
CA ASP A 363 -14.95 9.50 -42.78
C ASP A 363 -15.42 8.21 -43.49
N PRO A 364 -16.74 7.95 -43.57
CA PRO A 364 -17.83 8.75 -42.99
C PRO A 364 -17.83 8.74 -41.45
N PRO A 365 -18.54 9.66 -40.78
CA PRO A 365 -18.54 9.74 -39.31
C PRO A 365 -19.06 8.47 -38.63
N THR A 366 -18.44 8.11 -37.51
CA THR A 366 -18.85 7.04 -36.62
C THR A 366 -19.54 7.66 -35.42
N PHE A 367 -20.82 7.37 -35.23
CA PHE A 367 -21.59 7.89 -34.10
C PHE A 367 -21.52 6.94 -32.91
N ASN A 368 -21.40 7.49 -31.70
CA ASN A 368 -21.58 6.74 -30.45
C ASN A 368 -20.80 5.42 -30.39
N ALA A 369 -19.51 5.49 -30.70
CA ALA A 369 -18.60 4.37 -30.53
C ALA A 369 -18.61 3.90 -29.07
N HIS A 370 -18.91 2.63 -28.85
CA HIS A 370 -19.11 2.05 -27.52
C HIS A 370 -18.05 0.98 -27.18
N GLY A 371 -17.73 0.12 -28.14
CA GLY A 371 -16.67 -0.89 -27.98
C GLY A 371 -15.59 -0.71 -29.06
N CYS A 372 -14.33 -0.95 -28.71
CA CYS A 372 -13.22 -0.88 -29.67
C CYS A 372 -12.21 -2.02 -29.49
N VAL A 373 -11.72 -2.59 -30.59
CA VAL A 373 -10.60 -3.55 -30.63
C VAL A 373 -9.68 -3.21 -31.79
N VAL A 374 -8.37 -3.19 -31.55
CA VAL A 374 -7.37 -3.14 -32.63
C VAL A 374 -7.01 -4.57 -33.03
N TYR A 375 -7.12 -4.89 -34.31
CA TYR A 375 -6.75 -6.19 -34.86
C TYR A 375 -6.17 -6.02 -36.24
N ASN A 376 -5.03 -6.69 -36.50
CA ASN A 376 -4.32 -6.61 -37.78
C ASN A 376 -4.15 -5.15 -38.29
N ARG A 377 -3.73 -4.25 -37.39
CA ARG A 377 -3.46 -2.81 -37.65
C ARG A 377 -4.68 -1.97 -38.06
N SER A 378 -5.89 -2.51 -37.99
CA SER A 378 -7.13 -1.76 -38.15
C SER A 378 -7.83 -1.61 -36.80
N ILE A 379 -8.62 -0.56 -36.66
CA ILE A 379 -9.49 -0.34 -35.52
C ILE A 379 -10.86 -0.90 -35.87
N TYR A 380 -11.42 -1.79 -35.06
CA TYR A 380 -12.78 -2.28 -35.18
C TYR A 380 -13.61 -1.68 -34.05
N ILE A 381 -14.72 -1.05 -34.40
CA ILE A 381 -15.55 -0.31 -33.46
C ILE A 381 -16.97 -0.85 -33.58
N VAL A 382 -17.63 -1.01 -32.44
CA VAL A 382 -19.09 -1.19 -32.41
C VAL A 382 -19.79 0.05 -31.89
N THR A 383 -20.97 0.33 -32.44
CA THR A 383 -21.76 1.53 -32.13
C THR A 383 -23.13 1.20 -31.56
N ASP A 384 -23.68 2.13 -30.78
CA ASP A 384 -25.05 2.08 -30.27
C ASP A 384 -26.10 2.55 -31.30
N GLY A 385 -25.65 3.14 -32.41
CA GLY A 385 -26.51 3.86 -33.36
C GLY A 385 -26.95 5.23 -32.85
N HIS A 386 -27.86 5.87 -33.58
CA HIS A 386 -28.49 7.12 -33.16
C HIS A 386 -29.84 7.40 -33.85
N GLY A 387 -30.76 8.02 -33.11
CA GLY A 387 -32.05 8.46 -33.64
C GLY A 387 -32.89 7.31 -34.20
N ASP A 388 -33.59 7.56 -35.31
CA ASP A 388 -34.25 6.58 -36.18
C ASP A 388 -33.46 6.28 -37.46
N GLU A 389 -32.28 6.88 -37.63
CA GLU A 389 -31.50 6.85 -38.87
C GLU A 389 -30.51 5.69 -38.91
N GLU A 390 -29.84 5.42 -37.79
CA GLU A 390 -28.74 4.45 -37.72
C GLU A 390 -28.93 3.46 -36.56
N SER A 391 -28.95 2.16 -36.89
CA SER A 391 -28.84 1.07 -35.91
C SER A 391 -27.39 0.80 -35.52
N GLY A 392 -27.17 0.02 -34.45
CA GLY A 392 -25.83 -0.38 -34.06
C GLY A 392 -25.06 -1.06 -35.20
N GLN A 393 -23.78 -0.69 -35.35
CA GLN A 393 -22.93 -1.13 -36.44
C GLN A 393 -21.65 -1.77 -35.90
N LEU A 394 -21.05 -2.66 -36.69
CA LEU A 394 -19.62 -2.96 -36.61
C LEU A 394 -18.95 -2.25 -37.78
N VAL A 395 -18.02 -1.35 -37.47
CA VAL A 395 -17.25 -0.59 -38.44
C VAL A 395 -15.76 -0.89 -38.31
N LYS A 396 -15.05 -0.76 -39.41
CA LYS A 396 -13.60 -0.86 -39.45
C LYS A 396 -13.00 0.47 -39.89
N VAL A 397 -12.03 0.96 -39.14
CA VAL A 397 -11.38 2.25 -39.34
C VAL A 397 -9.89 2.05 -39.59
N ASP A 398 -9.37 2.74 -40.59
CA ASP A 398 -7.93 2.87 -40.79
C ASP A 398 -7.36 3.94 -39.83
N PRO A 399 -6.39 3.59 -38.96
CA PRO A 399 -5.93 4.48 -37.90
C PRO A 399 -5.20 5.74 -38.39
N HIS A 400 -4.76 5.79 -39.66
CA HIS A 400 -4.00 6.92 -40.20
C HIS A 400 -4.88 7.87 -41.01
N SER A 401 -5.73 7.33 -41.87
CA SER A 401 -6.60 8.09 -42.76
C SER A 401 -7.97 8.39 -42.14
N LEU A 402 -8.33 7.70 -41.06
CA LEU A 402 -9.65 7.74 -40.41
C LEU A 402 -10.80 7.35 -41.34
N LYS A 403 -10.50 6.75 -42.49
CA LYS A 403 -11.51 6.18 -43.37
C LYS A 403 -12.17 4.99 -42.68
N GLN A 404 -13.49 4.97 -42.67
CA GLN A 404 -14.26 3.86 -42.11
C GLN A 404 -15.09 3.13 -43.17
N GLU A 405 -15.25 1.82 -42.96
CA GLU A 405 -16.20 0.97 -43.68
C GLU A 405 -17.15 0.25 -42.71
N VAL A 406 -18.45 0.29 -43.01
CA VAL A 406 -19.47 -0.46 -42.28
C VAL A 406 -19.42 -1.91 -42.72
N LEU A 407 -19.17 -2.83 -41.79
CA LEU A 407 -19.10 -4.28 -42.07
C LEU A 407 -20.45 -4.97 -41.90
N LEU A 408 -21.21 -4.59 -40.87
CA LEU A 408 -22.60 -5.04 -40.65
C LEU A 408 -23.35 -4.01 -39.80
N ASN A 409 -24.66 -3.94 -40.01
CA ASN A 409 -25.57 -3.06 -39.27
C ASN A 409 -26.95 -3.69 -39.01
N ASN A 410 -27.17 -4.92 -39.46
CA ASN A 410 -28.41 -5.66 -39.27
C ASN A 410 -28.14 -7.18 -39.23
N TYR A 411 -29.11 -7.93 -38.70
CA TYR A 411 -29.16 -9.38 -38.79
C TYR A 411 -30.49 -9.80 -39.44
N LEU A 412 -30.45 -10.33 -40.67
CA LEU A 412 -31.65 -10.67 -41.43
C LEU A 412 -32.64 -9.49 -41.61
N VAL A 413 -32.11 -8.29 -41.89
CA VAL A 413 -32.88 -7.04 -42.03
C VAL A 413 -33.50 -6.55 -40.71
N GLN A 414 -33.17 -7.19 -39.59
CA GLN A 414 -33.51 -6.73 -38.26
C GLN A 414 -32.39 -5.82 -37.72
N PRO A 415 -32.69 -4.60 -37.22
CA PRO A 415 -31.67 -3.75 -36.62
C PRO A 415 -31.13 -4.36 -35.33
N PHE A 416 -29.86 -4.11 -35.01
CA PHE A 416 -29.33 -4.41 -33.68
C PHE A 416 -29.87 -3.41 -32.65
N ALA A 417 -29.97 -3.82 -31.39
CA ALA A 417 -30.49 -2.97 -30.31
C ALA A 417 -29.54 -1.81 -29.93
N GLY A 418 -28.24 -2.04 -30.09
CA GLY A 418 -27.14 -1.13 -29.76
C GLY A 418 -25.99 -1.94 -29.19
N PHE A 419 -24.87 -2.00 -29.93
CA PHE A 419 -23.74 -2.80 -29.52
C PHE A 419 -22.93 -2.09 -28.42
N ASN A 420 -22.56 -2.84 -27.40
CA ASN A 420 -21.81 -2.34 -26.26
C ASN A 420 -20.31 -2.63 -26.40
N ASP A 421 -19.94 -3.89 -26.62
CA ASP A 421 -18.54 -4.31 -26.72
C ASP A 421 -18.32 -5.34 -27.83
N LEU A 422 -17.07 -5.46 -28.26
CA LEU A 422 -16.62 -6.48 -29.18
C LEU A 422 -15.31 -7.13 -28.74
N GLU A 423 -15.11 -8.36 -29.19
CA GLU A 423 -13.85 -9.08 -29.09
C GLU A 423 -13.59 -9.88 -30.37
N ILE A 424 -12.31 -10.08 -30.69
CA ILE A 424 -11.86 -10.84 -31.86
C ILE A 424 -11.07 -12.07 -31.40
N ASP A 425 -11.46 -13.25 -31.88
CA ASP A 425 -10.76 -14.50 -31.57
C ASP A 425 -9.43 -14.62 -32.32
N PRO A 426 -8.53 -15.56 -31.93
CA PRO A 426 -7.26 -15.77 -32.63
C PRO A 426 -7.39 -16.11 -34.12
N ARG A 427 -8.58 -16.53 -34.57
CA ARG A 427 -8.87 -16.83 -35.98
C ARG A 427 -9.41 -15.61 -36.73
N GLY A 428 -9.74 -14.53 -36.02
CA GLY A 428 -10.25 -13.28 -36.56
C GLY A 428 -11.78 -13.16 -36.53
N ASN A 429 -12.52 -14.10 -35.95
CA ASN A 429 -13.98 -14.03 -35.83
C ASN A 429 -14.38 -13.06 -34.73
N PHE A 430 -15.55 -12.44 -34.89
CA PHE A 430 -16.05 -11.44 -33.95
C PHE A 430 -17.06 -12.04 -32.97
N TYR A 431 -16.98 -11.57 -31.73
CA TYR A 431 -18.03 -11.72 -30.73
C TYR A 431 -18.51 -10.33 -30.34
N LEU A 432 -19.80 -10.06 -30.50
CA LEU A 432 -20.39 -8.73 -30.29
C LEU A 432 -21.47 -8.82 -29.19
N THR A 433 -21.48 -7.91 -28.23
CA THR A 433 -22.58 -7.79 -27.26
C THR A 433 -23.58 -6.75 -27.72
N ASP A 434 -24.80 -7.19 -27.97
CA ASP A 434 -25.96 -6.33 -28.23
C ASP A 434 -26.71 -6.11 -26.92
N SER A 435 -26.92 -4.84 -26.55
CA SER A 435 -27.26 -4.45 -25.19
C SER A 435 -28.52 -3.57 -25.12
N LYS A 436 -28.95 -3.23 -23.91
CA LYS A 436 -30.03 -2.27 -23.67
C LYS A 436 -29.55 -0.81 -23.76
N SER A 437 -28.26 -0.56 -23.97
CA SER A 437 -27.64 0.77 -23.79
C SER A 437 -28.22 1.83 -24.74
N GLY A 438 -28.28 1.56 -26.04
CA GLY A 438 -28.87 2.46 -27.02
C GLY A 438 -30.32 2.87 -26.70
N TRP A 439 -31.26 1.92 -26.77
CA TRP A 439 -32.69 2.22 -26.53
C TRP A 439 -32.99 2.62 -25.08
N GLY A 440 -32.37 1.94 -24.11
CA GLY A 440 -32.61 2.16 -22.68
C GLY A 440 -32.11 3.51 -22.16
N ARG A 441 -31.26 4.21 -22.92
CA ARG A 441 -30.82 5.59 -22.66
C ARG A 441 -31.44 6.61 -23.62
N GLY A 442 -32.31 6.18 -24.53
CA GLY A 442 -32.96 7.06 -25.52
C GLY A 442 -32.02 7.57 -26.61
N ILE A 443 -30.91 6.88 -26.87
CA ILE A 443 -29.97 7.20 -27.96
C ILE A 443 -30.58 6.83 -29.31
N VAL A 444 -31.30 5.71 -29.36
CA VAL A 444 -32.10 5.28 -30.52
C VAL A 444 -33.59 5.31 -30.20
N SER A 445 -34.41 5.56 -31.22
CA SER A 445 -35.87 5.72 -31.08
C SER A 445 -36.67 4.45 -31.46
N PHE A 446 -36.05 3.50 -32.18
CA PHE A 446 -36.68 2.23 -32.54
C PHE A 446 -36.64 1.24 -31.37
N THR A 447 -37.67 0.40 -31.27
CA THR A 447 -37.74 -0.63 -30.21
C THR A 447 -36.77 -1.79 -30.51
N PRO A 448 -35.96 -2.23 -29.54
CA PRO A 448 -35.10 -3.39 -29.68
C PRO A 448 -35.91 -4.62 -30.11
N PRO A 449 -35.50 -5.31 -31.18
CA PRO A 449 -36.26 -6.42 -31.71
C PRO A 449 -36.03 -7.74 -30.96
N THR A 450 -34.98 -7.81 -30.14
CA THR A 450 -34.63 -8.99 -29.32
C THR A 450 -34.16 -8.58 -27.92
N ASN A 451 -34.07 -9.58 -27.03
CA ASN A 451 -33.34 -9.44 -25.77
C ASN A 451 -31.85 -9.15 -26.02
N PRO A 452 -31.11 -8.64 -25.02
CA PRO A 452 -29.66 -8.55 -25.09
C PRO A 452 -29.04 -9.89 -25.48
N THR A 453 -28.18 -9.84 -26.49
CA THR A 453 -27.72 -11.02 -27.21
C THR A 453 -26.24 -10.89 -27.50
N VAL A 454 -25.49 -11.97 -27.31
CA VAL A 454 -24.12 -12.09 -27.82
C VAL A 454 -24.19 -12.75 -29.18
N TYR A 455 -23.62 -12.10 -30.18
CA TYR A 455 -23.53 -12.60 -31.56
C TYR A 455 -22.12 -13.07 -31.86
N PHE A 456 -22.02 -14.22 -32.53
CA PHE A 456 -20.83 -14.63 -33.25
C PHE A 456 -20.93 -14.16 -34.71
N VAL A 457 -19.83 -13.67 -35.28
CA VAL A 457 -19.73 -13.29 -36.68
C VAL A 457 -18.49 -13.93 -37.29
N GLU A 458 -18.69 -14.81 -38.27
CA GLU A 458 -17.58 -15.38 -39.05
C GLU A 458 -16.93 -14.28 -39.91
N ARG A 459 -15.60 -14.18 -39.87
CA ARG A 459 -14.89 -13.04 -40.46
C ARG A 459 -14.93 -12.98 -41.99
N GLU A 460 -14.98 -14.12 -42.68
CA GLU A 460 -14.92 -14.15 -44.15
C GLU A 460 -16.27 -13.85 -44.80
N THR A 461 -17.35 -14.46 -44.29
CA THR A 461 -18.67 -14.33 -44.92
C THR A 461 -19.61 -13.42 -44.15
N TYR A 462 -19.20 -12.91 -42.99
CA TYR A 462 -20.06 -12.19 -42.05
C TYR A 462 -21.32 -12.98 -41.68
N HIS A 463 -21.21 -14.31 -41.57
CA HIS A 463 -22.32 -15.13 -41.10
C HIS A 463 -22.53 -14.85 -39.61
N ILE A 464 -23.66 -14.21 -39.29
CA ILE A 464 -24.03 -13.84 -37.94
C ILE A 464 -24.86 -14.96 -37.30
N LYS A 465 -24.56 -15.32 -36.05
CA LYS A 465 -25.36 -16.25 -35.26
C LYS A 465 -25.49 -15.76 -33.81
N PRO A 466 -26.71 -15.66 -33.26
CA PRO A 466 -26.92 -15.53 -31.82
C PRO A 466 -26.33 -16.75 -31.09
N VAL A 467 -25.42 -16.51 -30.13
CA VAL A 467 -24.77 -17.59 -29.37
C VAL A 467 -25.10 -17.58 -27.88
N HIS A 468 -25.56 -16.45 -27.34
CA HIS A 468 -26.06 -16.35 -25.97
C HIS A 468 -27.12 -15.24 -25.89
N ILE A 469 -28.16 -15.44 -25.07
CA ILE A 469 -29.22 -14.46 -24.82
C ILE A 469 -29.38 -14.33 -23.31
N THR A 470 -29.43 -13.10 -22.80
CA THR A 470 -29.69 -12.85 -21.38
C THR A 470 -30.90 -11.94 -21.16
N ASN A 471 -31.55 -12.10 -20.01
CA ASN A 471 -32.60 -11.20 -19.53
C ASN A 471 -32.04 -9.99 -18.78
N GLY A 472 -30.75 -10.02 -18.41
CA GLY A 472 -30.02 -8.92 -17.79
C GLY A 472 -29.53 -7.91 -18.83
N ASN A 473 -28.23 -7.65 -18.88
CA ASN A 473 -27.62 -6.83 -19.93
C ASN A 473 -26.23 -7.37 -20.28
N ALA A 474 -26.01 -7.75 -21.54
CA ALA A 474 -24.69 -8.20 -21.99
C ALA A 474 -23.80 -6.97 -22.21
N ASN A 475 -22.79 -6.78 -21.36
CA ASN A 475 -22.10 -5.48 -21.21
C ASN A 475 -20.59 -5.66 -21.11
N GLY A 476 -20.04 -6.33 -22.12
CA GLY A 476 -18.66 -6.76 -22.19
C GLY A 476 -18.51 -8.12 -22.85
N VAL A 477 -17.38 -8.34 -23.51
CA VAL A 477 -16.99 -9.66 -24.01
C VAL A 477 -15.48 -9.74 -24.10
N ALA A 478 -14.92 -10.86 -23.66
CA ALA A 478 -13.51 -11.15 -23.85
C ALA A 478 -13.28 -12.63 -24.11
N ILE A 479 -12.14 -12.95 -24.70
CA ILE A 479 -11.79 -14.33 -25.07
C ILE A 479 -10.45 -14.71 -24.46
N SER A 480 -10.37 -15.94 -23.98
CA SER A 480 -9.12 -16.56 -23.54
C SER A 480 -8.05 -16.55 -24.64
N PRO A 481 -6.75 -16.57 -24.30
CA PRO A 481 -5.67 -16.53 -25.30
C PRO A 481 -5.69 -17.71 -26.29
N ARG A 482 -6.25 -18.85 -25.89
CA ARG A 482 -6.37 -20.03 -26.76
C ARG A 482 -7.61 -19.98 -27.66
N GLY A 483 -8.51 -19.03 -27.44
CA GLY A 483 -9.75 -18.91 -28.20
C GLY A 483 -10.79 -19.98 -27.85
N ASP A 484 -10.69 -20.63 -26.69
CA ASP A 484 -11.54 -21.77 -26.30
C ASP A 484 -12.52 -21.46 -25.16
N VAL A 485 -12.37 -20.32 -24.48
CA VAL A 485 -13.29 -19.81 -23.47
C VAL A 485 -13.70 -18.37 -23.77
N LEU A 486 -15.01 -18.09 -23.74
CA LEU A 486 -15.62 -16.76 -23.84
C LEU A 486 -16.04 -16.29 -22.45
N TYR A 487 -15.73 -15.04 -22.10
CA TYR A 487 -16.14 -14.38 -20.87
C TYR A 487 -17.15 -13.28 -21.17
N VAL A 488 -18.29 -13.31 -20.50
CA VAL A 488 -19.39 -12.35 -20.71
C VAL A 488 -19.90 -11.85 -19.36
N PRO A 489 -19.63 -10.59 -18.99
CA PRO A 489 -20.30 -9.94 -17.87
C PRO A 489 -21.77 -9.66 -18.17
N ASP A 490 -22.61 -9.88 -17.16
CA ASP A 490 -24.03 -9.49 -17.18
C ASP A 490 -24.28 -8.37 -16.16
N THR A 491 -24.68 -7.20 -16.65
CA THR A 491 -24.94 -6.00 -15.84
C THR A 491 -26.42 -5.68 -15.69
N GLY A 492 -27.26 -6.71 -15.50
CA GLY A 492 -28.70 -6.52 -15.23
C GLY A 492 -29.06 -5.63 -14.03
N VAL A 493 -28.10 -5.29 -13.15
CA VAL A 493 -28.25 -4.27 -12.09
C VAL A 493 -28.31 -2.82 -12.62
N SER A 494 -27.81 -2.56 -13.83
CA SER A 494 -27.75 -1.24 -14.45
C SER A 494 -29.14 -0.66 -14.70
N SER A 495 -29.26 0.66 -14.63
CA SER A 495 -30.50 1.39 -14.90
C SER A 495 -30.64 1.72 -16.38
N TYR A 496 -31.72 1.20 -16.98
CA TYR A 496 -32.13 1.46 -18.36
C TYR A 496 -33.65 1.62 -18.38
N TYR A 497 -34.20 2.56 -19.14
CA TYR A 497 -35.64 2.74 -19.25
C TYR A 497 -36.34 1.39 -19.60
N PRO A 498 -37.45 1.02 -18.92
CA PRO A 498 -38.13 1.73 -17.83
C PRO A 498 -37.65 1.37 -16.40
N VAL A 499 -36.57 0.60 -16.27
CA VAL A 499 -36.10 -0.05 -15.03
C VAL A 499 -35.02 0.79 -14.31
N ALA A 500 -35.25 1.10 -13.04
CA ALA A 500 -34.25 1.72 -12.16
C ALA A 500 -33.16 0.71 -11.75
N LYS A 501 -32.02 1.17 -11.21
CA LYS A 501 -30.99 0.28 -10.68
C LYS A 501 -31.62 -0.64 -9.62
N SER A 502 -31.40 -1.94 -9.76
CA SER A 502 -31.98 -2.96 -8.87
C SER A 502 -30.89 -3.82 -8.26
N PRO A 503 -30.74 -3.86 -6.91
CA PRO A 503 -29.72 -4.67 -6.26
C PRO A 503 -29.92 -6.18 -6.48
N TYR A 504 -31.10 -6.60 -6.96
CA TYR A 504 -31.40 -7.98 -7.35
C TYR A 504 -31.03 -8.30 -8.80
N GLY A 505 -30.58 -7.31 -9.57
CA GLY A 505 -30.09 -7.50 -10.93
C GLY A 505 -28.78 -8.28 -10.98
N LYS A 506 -28.53 -8.95 -12.10
CA LYS A 506 -27.28 -9.70 -12.32
C LYS A 506 -26.08 -8.76 -12.36
N ARG A 507 -24.94 -9.27 -11.86
CA ARG A 507 -23.61 -8.61 -11.85
C ARG A 507 -22.50 -9.61 -12.22
N THR A 508 -22.89 -10.77 -12.72
CA THR A 508 -22.04 -11.96 -12.80
C THR A 508 -21.13 -11.89 -14.02
N LEU A 509 -19.88 -12.31 -13.86
CA LEU A 509 -19.03 -12.69 -14.98
C LEU A 509 -19.22 -14.18 -15.26
N SER A 510 -19.71 -14.51 -16.45
CA SER A 510 -19.91 -15.90 -16.87
C SER A 510 -18.84 -16.33 -17.86
N ALA A 511 -18.45 -17.61 -17.80
CA ALA A 511 -17.54 -18.22 -18.76
C ALA A 511 -18.26 -19.33 -19.55
N PHE A 512 -17.91 -19.46 -20.83
CA PHE A 512 -18.48 -20.45 -21.75
C PHE A 512 -17.37 -21.16 -22.50
N ASP A 513 -17.50 -22.46 -22.70
CA ASP A 513 -16.64 -23.21 -23.60
C ASP A 513 -17.07 -22.95 -25.06
N ILE A 514 -16.10 -22.64 -25.92
CA ILE A 514 -16.30 -22.33 -27.33
C ILE A 514 -16.06 -23.58 -28.17
N SER A 515 -17.05 -23.96 -28.98
CA SER A 515 -16.90 -25.05 -29.95
C SER A 515 -15.82 -24.77 -31.00
N SER A 516 -15.36 -25.82 -31.70
CA SER A 516 -14.35 -25.67 -32.74
C SER A 516 -14.76 -24.76 -33.90
N SER A 517 -16.05 -24.50 -34.14
CA SER A 517 -16.51 -23.53 -35.14
C SER A 517 -16.59 -22.09 -34.63
N GLY A 518 -16.45 -21.87 -33.32
CA GLY A 518 -16.70 -20.57 -32.67
C GLY A 518 -18.19 -20.26 -32.43
N ALA A 519 -19.07 -20.82 -33.26
CA ALA A 519 -20.49 -20.46 -33.35
C ALA A 519 -21.41 -21.19 -32.34
N VAL A 520 -20.88 -21.94 -31.39
CA VAL A 520 -21.65 -22.61 -30.32
C VAL A 520 -20.91 -22.42 -29.01
N LEU A 521 -21.65 -21.91 -28.02
CA LEU A 521 -21.23 -21.80 -26.63
C LEU A 521 -21.87 -22.94 -25.82
N SER A 522 -21.12 -23.46 -24.85
CA SER A 522 -21.58 -24.53 -23.97
C SER A 522 -21.00 -24.36 -22.57
N ASN A 523 -21.51 -25.15 -21.61
CA ASN A 523 -20.93 -25.25 -20.28
C ASN A 523 -20.82 -23.89 -19.55
N GLU A 524 -21.92 -23.12 -19.60
CA GLU A 524 -22.04 -21.84 -18.89
C GLU A 524 -21.76 -22.03 -17.41
N ARG A 525 -20.82 -21.24 -16.88
CA ARG A 525 -20.44 -21.22 -15.48
C ARG A 525 -20.34 -19.78 -14.99
N MET A 526 -20.92 -19.52 -13.82
CA MET A 526 -20.62 -18.28 -13.09
C MET A 526 -19.17 -18.35 -12.63
N LEU A 527 -18.33 -17.47 -13.16
CA LEU A 527 -16.91 -17.43 -12.86
C LEU A 527 -16.62 -16.51 -11.67
N SER A 528 -17.10 -15.28 -11.74
CA SER A 528 -16.82 -14.28 -10.70
C SER A 528 -17.99 -13.31 -10.51
N ASN A 529 -17.91 -12.53 -9.44
CA ASN A 529 -18.85 -11.46 -9.11
C ASN A 529 -18.05 -10.29 -8.53
N PRO A 530 -18.31 -9.04 -8.95
CA PRO A 530 -17.51 -7.88 -8.57
C PRO A 530 -17.57 -7.59 -7.08
N ILE A 531 -16.42 -7.17 -6.55
CA ILE A 531 -16.27 -6.68 -5.18
C ILE A 531 -17.13 -5.42 -4.95
N SER A 532 -17.23 -4.59 -5.99
CA SER A 532 -17.98 -3.35 -6.00
C SER A 532 -18.67 -3.11 -7.34
N TYR A 533 -19.89 -2.59 -7.28
CA TYR A 533 -20.65 -2.19 -8.45
C TYR A 533 -20.91 -3.38 -9.37
N PHE A 534 -20.62 -3.30 -10.66
CA PHE A 534 -20.71 -4.39 -11.62
C PHE A 534 -19.52 -4.34 -12.58
N TYR A 535 -19.28 -5.42 -13.33
CA TYR A 535 -18.22 -5.40 -14.33
C TYR A 535 -18.66 -4.70 -15.61
N ASP A 536 -17.89 -3.70 -16.00
CA ASP A 536 -18.03 -2.97 -17.25
C ASP A 536 -16.65 -2.93 -17.93
N GLY A 537 -16.60 -3.30 -19.21
CA GLY A 537 -15.35 -3.60 -19.90
C GLY A 537 -14.60 -4.81 -19.34
N VAL A 538 -14.23 -5.75 -20.20
CA VAL A 538 -13.45 -6.93 -19.82
C VAL A 538 -12.36 -7.19 -20.84
N ARG A 539 -11.15 -7.50 -20.36
CA ARG A 539 -9.99 -7.87 -21.19
C ARG A 539 -9.26 -9.05 -20.57
N VAL A 540 -8.59 -9.83 -21.42
CA VAL A 540 -7.81 -11.00 -20.99
C VAL A 540 -6.36 -10.81 -21.39
N SER A 541 -5.45 -10.88 -20.42
CA SER A 541 -4.01 -10.75 -20.65
C SER A 541 -3.48 -11.89 -21.50
N ARG A 542 -2.25 -11.75 -22.00
CA ARG A 542 -1.56 -12.78 -22.76
C ARG A 542 -1.52 -14.15 -22.05
N ASN A 543 -1.31 -14.16 -20.74
CA ASN A 543 -1.27 -15.42 -19.96
C ASN A 543 -2.63 -15.84 -19.39
N GLY A 544 -3.72 -15.13 -19.72
CA GLY A 544 -5.08 -15.53 -19.41
C GLY A 544 -5.69 -14.89 -18.17
N TRP A 545 -5.01 -13.96 -17.49
CA TRP A 545 -5.60 -13.21 -16.39
C TRP A 545 -6.69 -12.27 -16.90
N ILE A 546 -7.82 -12.21 -16.20
CA ILE A 546 -8.98 -11.42 -16.63
C ILE A 546 -8.94 -10.10 -15.87
N PHE A 547 -9.07 -8.99 -16.59
CA PHE A 547 -9.14 -7.64 -16.05
C PHE A 547 -10.52 -7.08 -16.36
N CYS A 548 -11.27 -6.71 -15.34
CA CYS A 548 -12.61 -6.15 -15.48
C CYS A 548 -12.68 -4.77 -14.86
N GLY A 549 -13.20 -3.77 -15.58
CA GLY A 549 -13.57 -2.50 -14.96
C GLY A 549 -14.69 -2.74 -13.95
N ALA A 550 -14.56 -2.17 -12.76
CA ALA A 550 -15.45 -2.37 -11.63
C ALA A 550 -15.62 -1.05 -10.85
N GLY A 551 -16.41 -1.09 -9.77
CA GLY A 551 -16.53 0.04 -8.85
C GLY A 551 -15.17 0.46 -8.29
N ASP A 552 -14.78 1.71 -8.53
CA ASP A 552 -13.54 2.33 -8.07
C ASP A 552 -12.22 1.64 -8.51
N GLY A 553 -12.24 0.83 -9.57
CA GLY A 553 -10.99 0.26 -10.09
C GLY A 553 -11.17 -0.88 -11.08
N VAL A 554 -10.06 -1.55 -11.39
CA VAL A 554 -10.02 -2.73 -12.25
C VAL A 554 -9.71 -3.96 -11.40
N ASP A 555 -10.63 -4.92 -11.35
CA ASP A 555 -10.43 -6.20 -10.69
C ASP A 555 -9.62 -7.13 -11.59
N VAL A 556 -8.61 -7.79 -11.03
CA VAL A 556 -7.81 -8.83 -11.69
C VAL A 556 -8.24 -10.19 -11.17
N ILE A 557 -8.72 -11.05 -12.06
CA ILE A 557 -9.43 -12.28 -11.73
C ILE A 557 -8.65 -13.48 -12.30
N ASP A 558 -8.56 -14.53 -11.48
CA ASP A 558 -8.05 -15.83 -11.88
C ASP A 558 -9.09 -16.60 -12.73
N PRO A 559 -8.79 -16.95 -13.99
CA PRO A 559 -9.74 -17.65 -14.87
C PRO A 559 -10.06 -19.08 -14.40
N GLU A 560 -9.23 -19.68 -13.55
CA GLU A 560 -9.43 -21.05 -13.06
C GLU A 560 -10.30 -21.06 -11.80
N SER A 561 -9.91 -20.31 -10.77
CA SER A 561 -10.63 -20.31 -9.50
C SER A 561 -11.80 -19.32 -9.46
N GLY A 562 -11.82 -18.32 -10.35
CA GLY A 562 -12.80 -17.22 -10.30
C GLY A 562 -12.53 -16.18 -9.22
N PHE A 563 -11.47 -16.33 -8.41
CA PHE A 563 -11.15 -15.36 -7.36
C PHE A 563 -10.60 -14.06 -7.93
N THR A 564 -11.10 -12.94 -7.39
CA THR A 564 -10.46 -11.63 -7.56
C THR A 564 -9.17 -11.60 -6.75
N LEU A 565 -8.03 -11.49 -7.43
CA LEU A 565 -6.68 -11.50 -6.85
C LEU A 565 -6.31 -10.14 -6.27
N GLY A 566 -6.80 -9.06 -6.87
CA GLY A 566 -6.57 -7.69 -6.44
C GLY A 566 -7.31 -6.69 -7.31
N THR A 567 -7.31 -5.43 -6.88
CA THR A 567 -7.92 -4.31 -7.57
C THR A 567 -6.88 -3.21 -7.81
N ILE A 568 -6.80 -2.73 -9.05
CA ILE A 568 -6.05 -1.52 -9.42
C ILE A 568 -6.99 -0.34 -9.26
N ARG A 569 -6.74 0.55 -8.31
CA ARG A 569 -7.69 1.60 -7.92
C ARG A 569 -7.54 2.85 -8.78
N VAL A 570 -8.65 3.53 -9.04
CA VAL A 570 -8.68 4.81 -9.79
C VAL A 570 -8.90 6.04 -8.89
N GLY A 571 -8.55 5.93 -7.60
CA GLY A 571 -8.43 7.06 -6.68
C GLY A 571 -9.57 7.29 -5.70
N GLY A 572 -10.56 6.40 -5.60
CA GLY A 572 -11.63 6.52 -4.59
C GLY A 572 -12.78 7.44 -4.99
N GLY A 573 -13.87 7.36 -4.21
CA GLY A 573 -14.98 8.32 -4.28
C GLY A 573 -15.94 8.06 -5.44
N GLU A 574 -16.14 9.07 -6.29
CA GLU A 574 -17.11 8.99 -7.39
C GLU A 574 -16.50 8.39 -8.68
N ASN A 575 -15.17 8.31 -8.79
CA ASN A 575 -14.51 7.77 -9.99
C ASN A 575 -14.93 6.31 -10.28
N LEU A 576 -15.02 5.97 -11.56
CA LEU A 576 -15.44 4.64 -12.01
C LEU A 576 -14.57 4.18 -13.18
N ALA A 577 -14.00 2.99 -13.08
CA ALA A 577 -13.42 2.30 -14.23
C ALA A 577 -14.56 1.71 -15.05
N VAL A 578 -14.70 2.18 -16.29
CA VAL A 578 -15.78 1.75 -17.21
C VAL A 578 -15.24 0.76 -18.23
N SER A 579 -14.04 0.99 -18.75
CA SER A 579 -13.40 0.04 -19.66
C SER A 579 -11.88 0.23 -19.67
N LEU A 580 -11.18 -0.65 -20.39
CA LEU A 580 -9.72 -0.65 -20.41
C LEU A 580 -9.13 -1.12 -21.75
N ALA A 581 -7.92 -0.61 -22.02
CA ALA A 581 -7.09 -1.00 -23.15
C ALA A 581 -5.70 -1.46 -22.67
N PHE A 582 -5.15 -2.50 -23.30
CA PHE A 582 -3.83 -3.02 -22.99
C PHE A 582 -2.77 -2.47 -23.95
N GLY A 583 -1.65 -2.03 -23.37
CA GLY A 583 -0.34 -2.03 -24.02
C GLY A 583 0.46 -3.27 -23.62
N ARG A 584 1.77 -3.26 -23.84
CA ARG A 584 2.60 -4.44 -23.61
C ARG A 584 2.76 -4.78 -22.13
N ASN A 585 3.16 -3.80 -21.33
CA ASN A 585 3.39 -3.90 -19.87
C ASN A 585 2.70 -2.72 -19.17
N GLU A 586 1.56 -2.31 -19.72
CA GLU A 586 0.82 -1.14 -19.31
C GLU A 586 -0.65 -1.32 -19.66
N LEU A 587 -1.53 -0.65 -18.93
CA LEU A 587 -2.93 -0.54 -19.30
C LEU A 587 -3.44 0.88 -19.12
N TRP A 588 -4.45 1.20 -19.91
CA TRP A 588 -5.21 2.45 -19.85
C TRP A 588 -6.59 2.13 -19.32
N ILE A 589 -6.98 2.81 -18.25
CA ILE A 589 -8.30 2.69 -17.65
C ILE A 589 -9.07 3.95 -18.02
N VAL A 590 -10.24 3.79 -18.61
CA VAL A 590 -11.09 4.89 -19.06
C VAL A 590 -12.43 4.78 -18.36
N GLY A 591 -12.97 5.92 -17.91
CA GLY A 591 -14.29 5.93 -17.31
C GLY A 591 -14.69 7.28 -16.73
N ARG A 592 -15.42 7.26 -15.61
CA ARG A 592 -15.91 8.49 -14.97
C ARG A 592 -14.81 9.11 -14.15
N GLY A 593 -14.51 10.38 -14.41
CA GLY A 593 -13.39 11.12 -13.81
C GLY A 593 -12.18 11.21 -14.74
N GLY A 594 -12.09 10.36 -15.77
CA GLY A 594 -11.15 10.54 -16.88
C GLY A 594 -10.37 9.29 -17.27
N VAL A 595 -9.06 9.46 -17.46
CA VAL A 595 -8.16 8.41 -17.95
C VAL A 595 -7.00 8.19 -16.99
N TRP A 596 -6.77 6.93 -16.62
CA TRP A 596 -5.63 6.52 -15.80
C TRP A 596 -4.70 5.62 -16.61
N HIS A 597 -3.41 5.82 -16.39
CA HIS A 597 -2.35 5.04 -17.00
C HIS A 597 -1.61 4.24 -15.94
N VAL A 598 -1.62 2.93 -16.08
CA VAL A 598 -0.85 2.01 -15.25
C VAL A 598 0.37 1.57 -16.04
N LYS A 599 1.57 1.95 -15.60
CA LYS A 599 2.84 1.58 -16.23
C LYS A 599 3.55 0.48 -15.46
N ASP A 600 4.53 -0.14 -16.12
CA ASP A 600 5.49 -1.09 -15.53
C ASP A 600 4.82 -2.31 -14.88
N VAL A 601 3.69 -2.74 -15.45
CA VAL A 601 3.02 -3.99 -15.10
C VAL A 601 3.93 -5.16 -15.47
N ARG A 602 4.21 -6.04 -14.51
CA ARG A 602 5.09 -7.19 -14.69
C ARG A 602 4.57 -8.19 -15.72
N GLU A 603 3.27 -8.48 -15.68
CA GLU A 603 2.57 -9.28 -16.69
C GLU A 603 2.62 -8.60 -18.05
N ARG A 604 2.87 -9.40 -19.10
CA ARG A 604 2.69 -8.92 -20.48
C ARG A 604 1.20 -8.97 -20.82
N LEU A 605 0.59 -7.82 -21.03
CA LEU A 605 -0.86 -7.70 -21.23
C LEU A 605 -1.27 -7.86 -22.70
N ASP A 606 -0.52 -7.28 -23.65
CA ASP A 606 -0.84 -7.34 -25.07
C ASP A 606 -0.84 -8.77 -25.66
N ARG A 607 -1.85 -9.05 -26.49
CA ARG A 607 -1.93 -10.26 -27.32
C ARG A 607 -1.25 -9.99 -28.66
N ASP A 608 -0.88 -11.06 -29.37
CA ASP A 608 -0.16 -10.93 -30.65
C ASP A 608 -1.09 -10.59 -31.84
N TRP A 609 -2.41 -10.70 -31.66
CA TRP A 609 -3.41 -10.50 -32.71
C TRP A 609 -4.31 -9.29 -32.43
#